data_AF-A0A7C6WRS0-F1
#
_entry.id   AF-A0A7C6WRS0-F1
#
_cell.length_a   1.000
_cell.length_b   1.000
_cell.length_c   1.000
_cell.angle_alpha   90.00
_cell.angle_beta   90.00
_cell.angle_gamma   90.00
#
_symmetry.space_group_name_H-M   'P 1'
#
loop_
_entity.id
_entity.type
_entity.pdbx_description
1 polymer ?
#
loop_
_entity_poly.entity_id
_entity_poly.type
_entity_poly.pdbx_seq_one_letter_code
_entity_poly.pdbx_strand_id
1 'polypeptide(L)'
;MLTEIVYDEVFMNGIMKKYADCITELETLMKLIKEVESNLDTTYAGKAEEGLDNLFNTLNKHFAAYGECITTTKNYIAFAIESSIFLEKVLTSKMGIFISPTLMGDY
;
A
#
# COMPACT_ATOMS: atom_id res chain seq x y z
N MET A 1 -36.29 9.77 -3.92
CA MET A 1 -34.91 10.09 -4.35
C MET A 1 -34.05 8.90 -3.95
N LEU A 2 -33.53 8.13 -4.90
CA LEU A 2 -32.60 7.05 -4.62
C LEU A 2 -31.22 7.67 -4.37
N THR A 3 -30.62 7.39 -3.22
CA THR A 3 -29.26 7.81 -2.90
C THR A 3 -28.31 6.99 -3.76
N GLU A 4 -27.66 7.64 -4.72
CA GLU A 4 -26.67 7.00 -5.59
C GLU A 4 -25.40 6.73 -4.78
N ILE A 5 -25.02 5.46 -4.66
CA ILE A 5 -23.70 5.08 -4.13
C ILE A 5 -22.77 5.05 -5.34
N VAL A 6 -21.98 6.10 -5.50
CA VAL A 6 -21.04 6.24 -6.62
C VAL A 6 -19.78 5.43 -6.32
N TYR A 7 -19.50 4.43 -7.17
CA TYR A 7 -18.31 3.60 -7.12
C TYR A 7 -17.42 3.95 -8.33
N ASP A 8 -16.31 4.64 -8.10
CA ASP A 8 -15.31 4.92 -9.14
C ASP A 8 -14.23 3.84 -9.12
N GLU A 9 -14.44 2.82 -9.95
CA GLU A 9 -13.53 1.71 -10.14
C GLU A 9 -12.14 2.16 -10.62
N VAL A 10 -12.09 3.21 -11.47
CA VAL A 10 -10.84 3.74 -12.03
C VAL A 10 -10.01 4.37 -10.92
N PHE A 11 -10.63 5.19 -10.08
CA PHE A 11 -9.98 5.79 -8.91
C PHE A 11 -9.47 4.74 -7.94
N MET A 12 -10.29 3.75 -7.58
CA MET A 12 -9.92 2.70 -6.62
C MET A 12 -8.79 1.80 -7.13
N ASN A 13 -8.83 1.40 -8.41
CA ASN A 13 -7.75 0.66 -9.05
C ASN A 13 -6.47 1.51 -9.14
N GLY A 14 -6.60 2.81 -9.43
CA GLY A 14 -5.50 3.77 -9.42
C GLY A 14 -4.83 3.86 -8.05
N ILE A 15 -5.60 3.89 -6.97
CA ILE A 15 -5.05 3.86 -5.61
C ILE A 15 -4.36 2.52 -5.34
N MET A 16 -4.97 1.38 -5.65
CA MET A 16 -4.34 0.06 -5.42
C MET A 16 -2.97 -0.04 -6.10
N LYS A 17 -2.86 0.46 -7.34
CA LYS A 17 -1.59 0.48 -8.06
C LYS A 17 -0.54 1.32 -7.32
N LYS A 18 -0.88 2.53 -6.88
CA LYS A 18 0.03 3.39 -6.10
C LYS A 18 0.56 2.71 -4.85
N TYR A 19 -0.29 2.00 -4.11
CA TYR A 19 0.16 1.25 -2.93
C TYR A 19 1.08 0.08 -3.30
N ALA A 20 0.83 -0.63 -4.41
CA ALA A 20 1.73 -1.68 -4.88
C ALA A 20 3.10 -1.13 -5.33
N ASP A 21 3.12 0.01 -6.00
CA ASP A 21 4.34 0.71 -6.40
C ASP A 21 5.14 1.14 -5.16
N CYS A 22 4.48 1.72 -4.14
CA CYS A 22 5.13 2.07 -2.86
C CYS A 22 5.72 0.87 -2.11
N ILE A 23 5.07 -0.30 -2.13
CA ILE A 23 5.64 -1.53 -1.53
C ILE A 23 6.94 -1.90 -2.24
N THR A 24 6.95 -1.85 -3.58
CA THR A 24 8.11 -2.21 -4.39
C THR A 24 9.30 -1.26 -4.15
N GLU A 25 9.03 0.05 -4.08
CA GLU A 25 10.05 1.05 -3.75
C GLU A 25 10.62 0.85 -2.35
N LEU A 26 9.76 0.56 -1.37
CA LEU A 26 10.18 0.31 0.01
C LEU A 26 11.04 -0.95 0.13
N GLU A 27 10.68 -2.05 -0.53
CA GLU A 27 11.49 -3.27 -0.60
C GLU A 27 12.87 -3.01 -1.23
N THR A 28 12.91 -2.18 -2.27
CA THR A 28 14.16 -1.78 -2.93
C THR A 28 15.05 -0.98 -1.97
N LEU A 29 14.46 -0.03 -1.24
CA LEU A 29 15.18 0.80 -0.30
C LEU A 29 15.71 0.00 0.90
N MET A 30 14.94 -0.98 1.40
CA MET A 30 15.39 -1.93 2.43
C MET A 30 16.58 -2.77 1.96
N LYS A 31 16.62 -3.19 0.68
CA LYS A 31 17.78 -3.92 0.12
C LYS A 31 19.03 -3.05 0.07
N LEU A 32 18.91 -1.80 -0.40
CA LEU A 32 20.03 -0.86 -0.46
C LEU A 32 20.60 -0.56 0.94
N ILE A 33 19.73 -0.40 1.95
CA ILE A 33 20.17 -0.18 3.32
C ILE A 33 20.99 -1.36 3.85
N LYS A 34 20.56 -2.60 3.60
CA LYS A 34 21.30 -3.80 4.00
C LYS A 34 22.65 -3.93 3.27
N GLU A 35 22.71 -3.49 2.02
CA GLU A 35 23.97 -3.48 1.25
C GLU A 35 24.95 -2.45 1.84
N VAL A 36 24.48 -1.26 2.20
CA VAL A 36 25.29 -0.24 2.87
C VAL A 36 25.76 -0.75 4.24
N GLU A 37 24.89 -1.37 5.03
CA GLU A 37 25.23 -2.00 6.32
C GLU A 37 26.38 -3.01 6.17
N SER A 38 26.26 -3.95 5.22
CA SER A 38 27.29 -4.96 4.95
C SER A 38 28.63 -4.37 4.48
N ASN A 39 28.60 -3.27 3.70
CA ASN A 39 29.81 -2.59 3.24
C ASN A 39 30.50 -1.79 4.36
N LEU A 40 29.75 -1.30 5.34
CA LEU A 40 30.31 -0.55 6.46
C LEU A 40 30.89 -1.46 7.54
N ASP A 41 30.23 -2.58 7.84
CA ASP A 41 30.71 -3.63 8.77
C ASP A 41 32.08 -4.18 8.34
N THR A 42 32.31 -4.31 7.03
CA THR A 42 33.61 -4.75 6.49
C THR A 42 34.73 -3.69 6.58
N THR A 43 34.41 -2.42 6.87
CA THR A 43 35.34 -1.29 6.73
C THR A 43 35.71 -0.61 8.07
N TYR A 44 34.88 -0.70 9.12
CA TYR A 44 35.03 0.10 10.35
C TYR A 44 35.02 -0.71 11.66
N ALA A 45 36.17 -1.28 12.05
CA ALA A 45 36.30 -1.94 13.36
C ALA A 45 36.30 -0.92 14.54
N GLY A 46 35.34 -1.02 15.47
CA GLY A 46 35.37 -0.31 16.77
C GLY A 46 34.06 0.36 17.21
N LYS A 47 34.11 1.35 18.13
CA LYS A 47 32.89 1.98 18.71
C LYS A 47 31.98 2.72 17.70
N ALA A 48 32.46 2.98 16.48
CA ALA A 48 31.64 3.53 15.39
C ALA A 48 30.68 2.47 14.82
N GLU A 49 31.06 1.19 14.90
CA GLU A 49 30.33 0.00 14.45
C GLU A 49 29.03 -0.17 15.27
N GLU A 50 29.10 -0.07 16.61
CA GLU A 50 27.91 -0.13 17.50
C GLU A 50 26.86 0.98 17.24
N GLY A 51 27.31 2.19 16.89
CA GLY A 51 26.42 3.31 16.57
C GLY A 51 25.73 3.14 15.21
N LEU A 52 26.46 2.58 14.24
CA LEU A 52 25.94 2.24 12.92
C LEU A 52 24.95 1.08 12.99
N ASP A 53 25.24 0.03 13.74
CA ASP A 53 24.34 -1.12 13.95
C ASP A 53 23.00 -0.68 14.56
N ASN A 54 23.04 0.21 15.55
CA ASN A 54 21.83 0.75 16.16
C ASN A 54 21.02 1.60 15.17
N LEU A 55 21.69 2.39 14.33
CA LEU A 55 21.04 3.18 13.28
C LEU A 55 20.38 2.26 12.24
N PHE A 56 21.10 1.27 11.71
CA PHE A 56 20.57 0.33 10.72
C PHE A 56 19.42 -0.50 11.26
N ASN A 57 19.53 -1.01 12.49
CA ASN A 57 18.43 -1.71 13.15
C ASN A 57 17.20 -0.82 13.32
N THR A 58 17.39 0.46 13.66
CA THR A 58 16.28 1.42 13.83
C THR A 58 15.62 1.71 12.48
N LEU A 59 16.41 1.96 11.43
CA LEU A 59 15.91 2.16 10.07
C LEU A 59 15.14 0.93 9.58
N ASN A 60 15.72 -0.27 9.72
CA ASN A 60 15.08 -1.52 9.32
C ASN A 60 13.73 -1.73 10.04
N LYS A 61 13.64 -1.43 11.34
CA LYS A 61 12.38 -1.48 12.09
C LYS A 61 11.34 -0.49 11.56
N HIS A 62 11.75 0.76 11.29
CA HIS A 62 10.83 1.75 10.75
C HIS A 62 10.35 1.40 9.35
N PHE A 63 11.23 0.96 8.45
CA PHE A 63 10.82 0.54 7.11
C PHE A 63 9.88 -0.68 7.15
N ALA A 64 10.16 -1.65 8.00
CA ALA A 64 9.25 -2.78 8.20
C ALA A 64 7.85 -2.32 8.65
N ALA A 65 7.78 -1.41 9.63
CA ALA A 65 6.51 -0.85 10.10
C ALA A 65 5.77 -0.04 9.01
N TYR A 66 6.50 0.74 8.21
CA TYR A 66 5.93 1.44 7.06
C TYR A 66 5.38 0.46 6.02
N GLY A 67 6.12 -0.61 5.71
CA GLY A 67 5.67 -1.66 4.79
C GLY A 67 4.40 -2.37 5.27
N GLU A 68 4.30 -2.65 6.56
CA GLU A 68 3.09 -3.24 7.18
C GLU A 68 1.88 -2.31 7.09
N CYS A 69 2.09 -1.00 7.33
CA CYS A 69 1.04 0.01 7.19
C CYS A 69 0.52 0.13 5.75
N ILE A 70 1.44 0.18 4.77
CA ILE A 70 1.12 0.24 3.34
C ILE A 70 0.35 -1.02 2.91
N THR A 71 0.81 -2.19 3.35
CA THR A 71 0.15 -3.48 3.07
C THR A 71 -1.25 -3.56 3.67
N THR A 72 -1.40 -3.14 4.93
CA THR A 72 -2.69 -3.12 5.62
C THR A 72 -3.67 -2.18 4.91
N THR A 73 -3.20 -1.00 4.51
CA THR A 73 -4.04 -0.02 3.80
C THR A 73 -4.47 -0.54 2.44
N LYS A 74 -3.57 -1.18 1.69
CA LYS A 74 -3.90 -1.86 0.42
C LYS A 74 -5.00 -2.91 0.61
N ASN A 75 -4.93 -3.71 1.68
CA ASN A 75 -5.95 -4.73 1.98
C ASN A 75 -7.32 -4.12 2.32
N TYR A 76 -7.36 -3.01 3.06
CA TYR A 76 -8.63 -2.30 3.31
C TYR A 76 -9.27 -1.76 2.02
N ILE A 77 -8.45 -1.27 1.09
CA ILE A 77 -8.93 -0.80 -0.21
C ILE A 77 -9.50 -1.97 -1.03
N ALA A 78 -8.80 -3.11 -1.06
CA ALA A 78 -9.29 -4.33 -1.72
C ALA A 78 -10.63 -4.79 -1.12
N PHE A 79 -10.76 -4.78 0.20
CA PHE A 79 -12.02 -5.11 0.87
C PHE A 79 -13.15 -4.13 0.53
N ALA A 80 -12.87 -2.83 0.42
CA ALA A 80 -13.85 -1.82 0.02
C ALA A 80 -14.34 -2.04 -1.43
N ILE A 81 -13.42 -2.42 -2.33
CA ILE A 81 -13.73 -2.81 -3.72
C ILE A 81 -14.67 -4.03 -3.73
N GLU A 82 -14.28 -5.11 -3.06
CA GLU A 82 -15.08 -6.35 -3.01
C GLU A 82 -16.47 -6.13 -2.41
N SER A 83 -16.55 -5.33 -1.33
CA SER A 83 -17.81 -4.98 -0.67
C SER A 83 -18.74 -4.17 -1.58
N SER A 84 -18.18 -3.26 -2.38
CA SER A 84 -18.95 -2.45 -3.33
C SER A 84 -19.54 -3.31 -4.46
N ILE A 85 -18.73 -4.23 -5.03
CA ILE A 85 -19.18 -5.20 -6.03
C ILE A 85 -20.28 -6.11 -5.47
N PHE A 86 -20.14 -6.55 -4.22
CA PHE A 86 -21.16 -7.36 -3.55
C PHE A 86 -22.47 -6.59 -3.37
N LEU A 87 -22.41 -5.35 -2.88
CA LEU A 87 -23.58 -4.48 -2.71
C LEU A 87 -24.29 -4.24 -4.04
N GLU A 88 -23.56 -3.95 -5.12
CA GLU A 88 -24.12 -3.82 -6.47
C GLU A 88 -24.91 -5.06 -6.88
N LYS A 89 -24.32 -6.25 -6.72
CA LYS A 89 -24.97 -7.52 -7.06
C LYS A 89 -26.24 -7.74 -6.26
N VAL A 90 -26.23 -7.45 -4.95
CA VAL A 90 -27.40 -7.60 -4.08
C VAL A 90 -28.49 -6.60 -4.46
N LEU A 91 -28.14 -5.34 -4.67
CA LEU A 91 -29.09 -4.27 -5.03
C LEU A 91 -29.71 -4.51 -6.41
N THR A 92 -28.91 -4.95 -7.37
CA THR A 92 -29.38 -5.27 -8.73
C THR A 92 -30.28 -6.51 -8.72
N SER A 93 -29.86 -7.59 -8.05
CA SER A 93 -30.60 -8.86 -8.05
C SER A 93 -31.85 -8.88 -7.18
N LYS A 94 -31.88 -8.10 -6.08
CA LYS A 94 -33.00 -8.12 -5.12
C LYS A 94 -33.90 -6.89 -5.17
N MET A 95 -33.39 -5.75 -5.63
CA MET A 95 -34.11 -4.47 -5.54
C MET A 95 -34.29 -3.79 -6.90
N GLY A 96 -33.69 -4.31 -7.98
CA GLY A 96 -33.75 -3.69 -9.31
C GLY A 96 -33.02 -2.34 -9.38
N ILE A 97 -32.13 -2.07 -8.42
CA ILE A 97 -31.33 -0.84 -8.35
C ILE A 97 -30.00 -1.09 -9.06
N PHE A 98 -29.71 -0.30 -10.09
CA PHE A 98 -28.49 -0.39 -10.90
C PHE A 98 -27.42 0.55 -10.35
N ILE A 99 -26.20 0.07 -10.15
CA ILE A 99 -25.03 0.92 -9.86
C ILE A 99 -24.29 1.10 -11.18
N SER A 100 -24.14 2.34 -11.65
CA SER A 100 -23.37 2.64 -12.86
C SER A 100 -21.93 2.96 -12.48
N PRO A 101 -20.92 2.31 -13.07
CA PRO A 101 -19.54 2.78 -12.97
C PRO A 101 -19.43 4.11 -13.73
N THR A 102 -19.16 5.21 -13.03
CA THR A 102 -18.74 6.46 -13.68
C THR A 102 -17.32 6.28 -14.18
N LEU A 103 -17.15 6.22 -15.50
CA LEU A 103 -15.90 6.58 -16.16
C LEU A 103 -15.76 8.11 -16.06
N MET A 104 -15.25 8.63 -14.95
CA MET A 104 -14.79 10.02 -14.94
C MET A 104 -13.45 10.10 -15.69
N GLY A 105 -13.58 10.35 -16.99
CA GLY A 105 -12.54 11.02 -17.75
C GLY A 105 -12.42 12.48 -17.31
N ASP A 106 -11.19 12.97 -17.37
CA ASP A 106 -10.73 14.36 -17.29
C ASP A 106 -10.54 14.96 -15.89
N TYR A 107 -9.41 14.59 -15.25
CA TYR A 107 -8.60 15.48 -14.40
C TYR A 107 -7.11 15.31 -14.70
#